data_AF-A0A934DWK3-F1
#
_entry.id   AF-A0A934DWK3-F1
#
_cell.length_a   1.000
_cell.length_b   1.000
_cell.length_c   1.000
_cell.angle_alpha   90.00
_cell.angle_beta   90.00
_cell.angle_gamma   90.00
#
_symmetry.space_group_name_H-M   'P 1'
#
loop_
_entity.id
_entity.type
_entity.pdbx_description
1 polymer ?
#
loop_
_entity_poly.entity_id
_entity_poly.type
_entity_poly.pdbx_seq_one_letter_code
_entity_poly.pdbx_strand_id
1 'polypeptide(L)'
;MQSMNSSQSKGPKGKVRGFFSFFFFHLITLGVYNVFWWFKVANEVNTFLGEQRMSAAKVIFLSPLTLGLYALVWQFSTGPKIIKDVQQRAGLLPKAPFFVSPWSFQSSLNKVWNALPA
;
A
#
# COMPACT_ATOMS: atom_id res chain seq x y z
N MET A 1 -8.42 14.54 27.46
CA MET A 1 -7.95 15.53 26.47
C MET A 1 -7.01 14.84 25.47
N GLN A 2 -7.53 14.17 24.45
CA GLN A 2 -6.75 13.71 23.30
C GLN A 2 -7.01 14.71 22.17
N SER A 3 -6.15 15.70 22.11
CA SER A 3 -6.20 16.79 21.15
C SER A 3 -6.16 16.25 19.71
N MET A 4 -7.12 16.72 18.90
CA MET A 4 -6.89 17.32 17.58
C MET A 4 -6.32 16.34 16.53
N ASN A 5 -7.13 15.67 15.72
CA ASN A 5 -7.78 16.23 14.52
C ASN A 5 -6.85 17.00 13.55
N SER A 6 -5.64 16.49 13.29
CA SER A 6 -4.68 17.14 12.37
C SER A 6 -4.05 16.20 11.32
N SER A 7 -4.73 15.12 10.93
CA SER A 7 -4.33 14.36 9.72
C SER A 7 -5.47 14.17 8.71
N GLN A 8 -6.52 15.00 8.78
CA GLN A 8 -7.52 15.13 7.72
C GLN A 8 -7.01 15.95 6.52
N SER A 9 -5.76 15.75 6.11
CA SER A 9 -5.36 16.17 4.76
C SER A 9 -5.87 15.08 3.83
N LYS A 10 -7.07 15.29 3.26
CA LYS A 10 -7.64 14.46 2.19
C LYS A 10 -6.71 14.52 0.98
N GLY A 11 -5.62 13.74 1.02
CA GLY A 11 -4.76 13.52 -0.12
C GLY A 11 -5.58 12.95 -1.28
N PRO A 12 -5.18 13.19 -2.54
CA PRO A 12 -5.92 12.74 -3.70
C PRO A 12 -6.13 11.22 -3.65
N LYS A 13 -7.35 10.80 -3.97
CA LYS A 13 -7.78 9.39 -3.95
C LYS A 13 -6.93 8.54 -4.90
N GLY A 14 -6.41 7.42 -4.39
CA GLY A 14 -5.72 6.41 -5.21
C GLY A 14 -6.68 5.61 -6.08
N LYS A 15 -6.15 4.83 -7.03
CA LYS A 15 -6.99 4.05 -7.94
C LYS A 15 -7.51 2.78 -7.27
N VAL A 16 -8.83 2.59 -7.28
CA VAL A 16 -9.45 1.31 -6.87
C VAL A 16 -9.15 0.26 -7.95
N ARG A 17 -8.62 -0.90 -7.55
CA ARG A 17 -8.21 -1.98 -8.47
C ARG A 17 -8.83 -3.32 -8.04
N GLY A 18 -9.27 -4.12 -9.01
CA GLY A 18 -9.87 -5.44 -8.80
C GLY A 18 -8.87 -6.60 -8.87
N PHE A 19 -9.22 -7.74 -8.26
CA PHE A 19 -8.36 -8.93 -8.16
C PHE A 19 -7.98 -9.50 -9.53
N PHE A 20 -8.97 -9.65 -10.41
CA PHE A 20 -8.80 -10.28 -11.71
C PHE A 20 -7.79 -9.53 -12.58
N SER A 21 -7.92 -8.20 -12.70
CA SER A 21 -6.97 -7.41 -13.50
C SER A 21 -5.53 -7.60 -12.99
N PHE A 22 -5.33 -7.62 -11.67
CA PHE A 22 -4.01 -7.87 -11.09
C PHE A 22 -3.49 -9.28 -11.39
N PHE A 23 -4.33 -10.31 -11.25
CA PHE A 23 -3.97 -11.70 -11.49
C PHE A 23 -3.62 -11.97 -12.96
N PHE A 24 -4.43 -11.47 -13.90
CA PHE A 24 -4.18 -11.60 -15.33
C PHE A 24 -2.87 -10.92 -15.74
N PHE A 25 -2.61 -9.69 -15.29
CA PHE A 25 -1.34 -9.02 -15.59
C PHE A 25 -0.13 -9.72 -14.94
N HIS A 26 -0.30 -10.31 -13.75
CA HIS A 26 0.76 -11.07 -13.11
C HIS A 26 1.15 -12.31 -13.92
N LEU A 27 0.16 -13.05 -14.44
CA LEU A 27 0.37 -14.22 -15.28
C LEU A 27 1.02 -13.85 -16.62
N ILE A 28 0.56 -12.77 -17.25
CA ILE A 28 1.06 -12.31 -18.56
C ILE A 28 2.51 -11.79 -18.47
N THR A 29 2.86 -11.13 -17.36
CA THR A 29 4.19 -10.49 -17.21
C THR A 29 5.20 -11.32 -16.42
N LEU A 30 4.89 -12.59 -16.13
CA LEU A 30 5.75 -13.50 -15.36
C LEU A 30 6.27 -12.87 -14.05
N GLY A 31 5.40 -12.16 -13.32
CA GLY A 31 5.73 -11.55 -12.04
C GLY A 31 6.34 -10.15 -12.09
N VAL A 32 6.76 -9.65 -13.26
CA VAL A 32 7.30 -8.27 -13.40
C VAL A 32 6.25 -7.22 -13.07
N TYR A 33 4.98 -7.43 -13.43
CA TYR A 33 3.90 -6.49 -13.09
C TYR A 33 3.73 -6.29 -11.59
N ASN A 34 4.06 -7.29 -10.77
CA ASN A 34 3.96 -7.17 -9.31
C ASN A 34 4.83 -6.02 -8.78
N VAL A 35 6.03 -5.90 -9.35
CA VAL A 35 7.01 -4.86 -9.03
C VAL A 35 6.50 -3.48 -9.44
N PHE A 36 6.00 -3.34 -10.68
CA PHE A 36 5.40 -2.09 -11.17
C PHE A 36 4.18 -1.66 -10.36
N TRP A 37 3.33 -2.62 -9.98
CA TRP A 37 2.15 -2.36 -9.17
C TRP A 37 2.54 -1.83 -7.79
N TRP A 38 3.54 -2.43 -7.14
CA TRP A 38 4.08 -1.98 -5.86
C TRP A 38 4.57 -0.54 -5.92
N PHE A 39 5.27 -0.15 -6.99
CA PHE A 39 5.72 1.23 -7.19
C PHE A 39 4.55 2.22 -7.23
N LYS A 40 3.54 1.93 -8.07
CA LYS A 40 2.38 2.82 -8.21
C LYS A 40 1.63 2.97 -6.89
N VAL A 41 1.38 1.85 -6.21
CA VAL A 41 0.66 1.83 -4.94
C VAL A 41 1.43 2.59 -3.86
N ALA A 42 2.74 2.43 -3.80
CA ALA A 42 3.55 3.15 -2.83
C ALA A 42 3.57 4.65 -3.08
N ASN A 43 3.55 5.08 -4.34
CA ASN A 43 3.42 6.49 -4.67
C ASN A 43 2.05 7.03 -4.24
N GLU A 44 0.95 6.32 -4.55
CA GLU A 44 -0.41 6.69 -4.11
C GLU A 44 -0.48 6.84 -2.58
N VAL A 45 0.10 5.89 -1.84
CA VAL A 45 0.15 5.92 -0.37
C VAL A 45 1.02 7.07 0.14
N ASN A 46 2.21 7.31 -0.42
CA ASN A 46 3.05 8.44 -0.02
C ASN A 46 2.38 9.78 -0.29
N THR A 47 1.72 9.93 -1.45
CA THR A 47 0.95 11.13 -1.78
C THR A 47 -0.22 11.31 -0.81
N PHE A 48 -0.89 10.23 -0.41
CA PHE A 48 -1.96 10.28 0.57
C PHE A 48 -1.46 10.61 1.99
N LEU A 49 -0.31 10.08 2.39
CA LEU A 49 0.32 10.40 3.67
C LEU A 49 1.03 11.77 3.67
N GLY A 50 1.30 12.37 2.51
CA GLY A 50 2.12 13.57 2.41
C GLY A 50 3.57 13.38 2.92
N GLU A 51 4.00 12.15 3.17
CA GLU A 51 5.32 11.77 3.67
C GLU A 51 5.90 10.65 2.81
N GLN A 52 7.20 10.69 2.48
CA GLN A 52 7.91 9.58 1.83
C GLN A 52 8.15 8.40 2.80
N ARG A 53 7.09 7.82 3.37
CA ARG A 53 7.22 6.64 4.24
C ARG A 53 7.54 5.37 3.47
N MET A 54 7.10 5.29 2.23
CA MET A 54 7.19 4.10 1.39
C MET A 54 8.22 4.32 0.28
N SER A 55 9.49 4.05 0.56
CA SER A 55 10.52 4.05 -0.49
C SER A 55 10.37 2.79 -1.36
N ALA A 56 9.35 2.78 -2.21
CA ALA A 56 9.04 1.69 -3.14
C ALA A 56 10.26 1.32 -4.00
N ALA A 57 11.04 2.33 -4.40
CA ALA A 57 12.26 2.15 -5.18
C ALA A 57 13.30 1.30 -4.44
N LYS A 58 13.50 1.49 -3.12
CA LYS A 58 14.43 0.66 -2.34
C LYS A 58 13.97 -0.77 -2.25
N VAL A 59 12.69 -1.01 -1.98
CA VAL A 59 12.12 -2.37 -1.91
C VAL A 59 12.27 -3.08 -3.25
N ILE A 60 11.95 -2.40 -4.34
CA ILE A 60 12.00 -2.95 -5.69
C ILE A 60 13.43 -3.24 -6.16
N PHE A 61 14.41 -2.39 -5.82
CA PHE A 61 15.80 -2.59 -6.21
C PHE A 61 16.50 -3.65 -5.36
N LEU A 62 16.26 -3.67 -4.04
CA LEU A 62 16.85 -4.67 -3.16
C LEU A 62 16.22 -6.05 -3.30
N SER A 63 14.96 -6.17 -3.74
CA SER A 63 14.28 -7.47 -3.85
C SER A 63 14.99 -8.43 -4.82
N PRO A 64 15.22 -8.11 -6.10
CA PRO A 64 15.96 -9.01 -7.00
C PRO A 64 17.42 -9.16 -6.57
N LEU A 65 18.04 -8.14 -5.96
CA LEU A 65 19.41 -8.21 -5.43
C LEU A 65 19.56 -9.18 -4.24
N THR A 66 18.49 -9.37 -3.45
CA THR A 66 18.45 -10.24 -2.25
C THR A 66 17.63 -11.52 -2.46
N LEU A 67 17.36 -11.91 -3.72
CA LEU A 67 16.49 -13.05 -4.06
C LEU A 67 15.07 -12.97 -3.45
N GLY A 68 14.56 -11.76 -3.20
CA GLY A 68 13.22 -11.51 -2.67
C GLY A 68 13.11 -11.56 -1.15
N LEU A 69 14.18 -11.88 -0.42
CA LEU A 69 14.20 -11.87 1.05
C LEU A 69 13.84 -10.49 1.63
N TYR A 70 14.35 -9.43 1.02
CA TYR A 70 14.02 -8.07 1.45
C TYR A 70 12.52 -7.76 1.31
N ALA A 71 11.89 -8.21 0.22
CA ALA A 71 10.45 -8.06 0.01
C ALA A 71 9.66 -8.75 1.14
N LEU A 72 10.04 -9.98 1.48
CA LEU A 72 9.39 -10.76 2.54
C LEU A 72 9.48 -10.05 3.89
N VAL A 73 10.68 -9.62 4.29
CA VAL A 73 10.89 -8.88 5.55
C VAL A 73 10.02 -7.62 5.59
N TRP A 74 9.97 -6.88 4.49
CA TRP A 74 9.16 -5.67 4.38
C TRP A 74 7.65 -5.97 4.48
N GLN A 75 7.18 -7.08 3.89
CA GLN A 75 5.77 -7.50 3.94
C GLN A 75 5.31 -7.88 5.36
N PHE A 76 6.19 -8.36 6.22
CA PHE A 76 5.88 -8.68 7.61
C PHE A 76 6.04 -7.48 8.56
N SER A 77 6.96 -6.56 8.28
CA SER A 77 7.32 -5.50 9.24
C SER A 77 6.76 -4.13 8.86
N THR A 78 7.06 -3.63 7.67
CA THR A 78 6.72 -2.27 7.23
C THR A 78 5.32 -2.20 6.64
N GLY A 79 4.91 -3.21 5.88
CA GLY A 79 3.59 -3.26 5.24
C GLY A 79 2.41 -3.05 6.21
N PRO A 80 2.32 -3.81 7.34
CA PRO A 80 1.22 -3.68 8.28
C PRO A 80 1.16 -2.29 8.92
N LYS A 81 2.30 -1.67 9.21
CA LYS A 81 2.38 -0.32 9.79
C LYS A 81 1.77 0.72 8.84
N ILE A 82 2.11 0.63 7.55
CA ILE A 82 1.57 1.53 6.52
C ILE A 82 0.05 1.38 6.39
N ILE A 83 -0.48 0.14 6.38
CA ILE A 83 -1.94 -0.07 6.32
C ILE A 83 -2.63 0.60 7.52
N LYS A 84 -2.08 0.46 8.73
CA LYS A 84 -2.63 1.11 9.93
C LYS A 84 -2.63 2.62 9.78
N ASP A 85 -1.52 3.21 9.34
CA ASP A 85 -1.40 4.65 9.15
C ASP A 85 -2.39 5.19 8.11
N VAL A 86 -2.53 4.50 6.96
CA VAL A 86 -3.50 4.89 5.91
C VAL A 86 -4.94 4.80 6.43
N GLN A 87 -5.29 3.71 7.11
CA GLN A 87 -6.62 3.51 7.67
C GLN A 87 -6.94 4.56 8.74
N GLN A 88 -5.98 4.82 9.64
CA GLN A 88 -6.11 5.83 10.68
C GLN A 88 -6.29 7.23 10.10
N ARG A 89 -5.57 7.58 9.03
CA ARG A 89 -5.74 8.86 8.32
C ARG A 89 -7.10 8.99 7.64
N ALA A 90 -7.66 7.89 7.14
CA ALA A 90 -9.01 7.87 6.61
C ALA A 90 -10.11 7.76 7.69
N GLY A 91 -9.75 7.73 8.98
CA GLY A 91 -10.71 7.59 10.08
C GLY A 91 -11.32 6.19 10.21
N LEU A 92 -10.71 5.17 9.60
CA LEU A 92 -11.13 3.77 9.70
C LEU A 92 -10.39 3.06 10.84
N LEU A 93 -11.00 2.03 11.42
CA LEU A 93 -10.35 1.21 12.44
C LEU A 93 -9.11 0.50 11.84
N PRO A 94 -7.94 0.61 12.47
CA PRO A 94 -6.69 0.05 11.96
C PRO A 94 -6.73 -1.48 12.02
N LYS A 95 -7.09 -2.11 10.90
CA LYS A 95 -7.06 -3.54 10.67
C LYS A 95 -5.97 -3.86 9.65
N ALA A 96 -4.78 -4.11 10.16
CA ALA A 96 -3.66 -4.59 9.34
C ALA A 96 -3.56 -6.13 9.41
N PRO A 97 -3.36 -6.80 8.27
CA PRO A 97 -3.08 -8.23 8.23
C PRO A 97 -1.67 -8.51 8.78
N PHE A 98 -1.46 -9.74 9.28
CA PHE A 98 -0.15 -10.21 9.76
C PHE A 98 0.91 -10.22 8.65
N PHE A 99 0.48 -10.53 7.42
CA PHE A 99 1.30 -10.51 6.22
C PHE A 99 0.65 -9.63 5.17
N VAL A 100 1.46 -8.77 4.55
CA VAL A 100 0.98 -7.90 3.47
C VAL A 100 1.25 -8.53 2.12
N SER A 101 0.25 -9.22 1.59
CA SER A 101 0.22 -9.58 0.17
C SER A 101 -0.20 -8.38 -0.69
N PRO A 102 0.15 -8.34 -1.99
CA PRO A 102 -0.33 -7.30 -2.91
C PRO A 102 -1.85 -7.12 -2.85
N TRP A 103 -2.59 -8.23 -2.77
CA TRP A 103 -4.05 -8.20 -2.66
C TRP A 103 -4.55 -7.70 -1.30
N SER A 104 -3.94 -8.12 -0.19
CA SER A 104 -4.35 -7.66 1.14
C SER A 104 -4.10 -6.15 1.30
N PHE A 105 -3.03 -5.64 0.69
CA PHE A 105 -2.75 -4.22 0.63
C PHE A 105 -3.78 -3.49 -0.24
N GLN A 106 -4.02 -3.95 -1.47
CA GLN A 106 -5.01 -3.35 -2.37
C GLN A 106 -6.41 -3.32 -1.76
N SER A 107 -6.85 -4.41 -1.13
CA SER A 107 -8.18 -4.48 -0.49
C SER A 107 -8.30 -3.54 0.70
N SER A 108 -7.21 -3.36 1.46
CA SER A 108 -7.17 -2.38 2.55
C SER A 108 -7.25 -0.95 2.02
N LEU A 109 -6.52 -0.64 0.94
CA LEU A 109 -6.59 0.65 0.27
C LEU A 109 -7.94 0.89 -0.38
N ASN A 110 -8.55 -0.10 -1.04
CA ASN A 110 -9.86 0.03 -1.67
C ASN A 110 -10.93 0.44 -0.63
N LYS A 111 -10.86 -0.08 0.61
CA LYS A 111 -11.75 0.34 1.69
C LYS A 111 -11.56 1.82 2.04
N VAL A 112 -10.30 2.25 2.15
CA VAL A 112 -9.92 3.64 2.42
C VAL A 112 -10.41 4.54 1.28
N TRP A 113 -10.16 4.18 0.02
CA TRP A 113 -10.56 4.94 -1.17
C TRP A 113 -12.07 5.01 -1.37
N ASN A 114 -12.82 3.98 -0.97
CA ASN A 114 -14.28 4.00 -0.98
C ASN A 114 -14.88 4.81 0.17
N ALA A 115 -14.17 4.96 1.30
CA ALA A 115 -14.61 5.75 2.43
C ALA A 115 -14.38 7.27 2.24
N LEU A 116 -13.49 7.66 1.34
CA LEU A 116 -13.25 9.07 1.03
C LEU A 116 -14.35 9.62 0.10
N PRO A 117 -14.87 10.84 0.37
CA PRO A 117 -15.80 11.51 -0.55
C PRO A 117 -15.14 11.74 -1.91
N ALA A 118 -15.91 11.59 -2.99
CA ALA A 118 -15.48 11.77 -4.37
C ALA A 118 -15.06 13.21 -4.66
#